data_AF-A0A4V1ZCV4-F1
#
_entry.id   AF-A0A4V1ZCV4-F1
#
_cell.length_a   1.000
_cell.length_b   1.000
_cell.length_c   1.000
_cell.angle_alpha   90.00
_cell.angle_beta   90.00
_cell.angle_gamma   90.00
#
_symmetry.space_group_name_H-M   'P 1'
#
loop_
_entity.id
_entity.type
_entity.pdbx_description
1 polymer ?
#
loop_
_entity_poly.entity_id
_entity_poly.type
_entity_poly.pdbx_seq_one_letter_code
_entity_poly.pdbx_strand_id
1 'polypeptide(L)'
;MKGHYSSTVSFGLKTINSNGSQYDILIVKYNKANGNFIWVQAAGGSDRDEGNNIAVDGNGNVYAVGTYTGTAQFGKVTKTSQGPSDVFVVRIDK
;
A
#
# COMPACT_ATOMS: atom_id res chain seq x y z
N MET A 1 7.10 5.49 5.28
CA MET A 1 6.42 6.69 4.72
C MET A 1 5.11 6.21 4.11
N LYS A 2 4.00 6.94 4.26
CA LYS A 2 2.73 6.66 3.57
C LYS A 2 2.62 7.59 2.35
N GLY A 3 2.03 7.11 1.26
CA GLY A 3 1.84 7.90 0.05
C GLY A 3 0.91 7.21 -0.94
N HIS A 4 0.48 7.98 -1.93
CA HIS A 4 -0.30 7.51 -3.07
C HIS A 4 0.53 7.64 -4.34
N TYR A 5 0.25 6.83 -5.34
CA TYR A 5 0.86 6.97 -6.67
C TYR A 5 -0.17 6.66 -7.75
N SER A 6 -0.05 7.31 -8.90
CA SER A 6 -1.01 7.24 -10.01
C SER A 6 -0.35 6.88 -11.34
N SER A 7 0.88 6.36 -11.28
CA SER A 7 1.68 6.00 -12.46
C SER A 7 2.70 4.94 -12.07
N THR A 8 3.96 5.11 -12.45
CA THR A 8 5.07 4.24 -12.08
C THR A 8 5.93 4.93 -11.02
N VAL A 9 6.22 4.22 -9.93
CA VAL A 9 7.20 4.69 -8.92
C VAL A 9 8.30 3.66 -8.77
N SER A 10 9.55 4.14 -8.79
CA SER A 10 10.73 3.31 -8.63
C SER A 10 11.33 3.49 -7.23
N PHE A 11 11.62 2.37 -6.57
CA PHE A 11 12.31 2.31 -5.29
C PHE A 11 13.58 1.47 -5.45
N GLY A 12 14.72 2.13 -5.63
CA GLY A 12 15.95 1.45 -6.05
C GLY A 12 15.78 0.81 -7.43
N LEU A 13 16.02 -0.49 -7.54
CA LEU A 13 15.81 -1.28 -8.77
C LEU A 13 14.37 -1.81 -8.92
N LYS A 14 13.49 -1.63 -7.93
CA LYS A 14 12.12 -2.15 -7.97
C LYS A 14 11.16 -1.10 -8.51
N THR A 15 10.54 -1.41 -9.63
CA THR A 15 9.48 -0.61 -10.26
C THR A 15 8.11 -1.10 -9.82
N ILE A 16 7.24 -0.19 -9.40
CA ILE A 16 5.83 -0.49 -9.10
C ILE A 16 4.96 0.32 -10.05
N ASN A 17 4.00 -0.38 -10.69
CA ASN A 17 2.98 0.21 -11.53
C ASN A 17 1.66 0.32 -10.76
N SER A 18 0.88 1.34 -11.07
CA SER A 18 -0.49 1.46 -10.58
C SER A 18 -1.37 0.44 -11.32
N ASN A 19 -2.40 -0.06 -10.64
CA ASN A 19 -3.38 -0.98 -11.20
C ASN A 19 -4.54 -0.25 -11.91
N GLY A 20 -4.48 1.09 -11.97
CA GLY A 20 -5.47 1.95 -12.61
C GLY A 20 -4.96 3.36 -12.88
N SER A 21 -5.85 4.24 -13.36
CA SER A 21 -5.55 5.65 -13.61
C SER A 21 -5.69 6.54 -12.37
N GLN A 22 -6.07 5.97 -11.22
CA GLN A 22 -6.30 6.66 -9.96
C GLN A 22 -5.19 6.37 -8.93
N TYR A 23 -5.42 6.75 -7.67
CA TYR A 23 -4.48 6.56 -6.57
C TYR A 23 -4.49 5.12 -6.07
N ASP A 24 -3.31 4.51 -5.94
CA ASP A 24 -3.10 3.24 -5.25
C ASP A 24 -2.40 3.42 -3.89
N ILE A 25 -2.50 2.40 -3.03
CA ILE A 25 -1.85 2.37 -1.71
C ILE A 25 -0.40 1.90 -1.87
N LEU A 26 0.52 2.67 -1.27
CA LEU A 26 1.94 2.34 -1.28
C LEU A 26 2.54 2.42 0.12
N ILE A 27 3.19 1.33 0.53
CA ILE A 27 3.89 1.23 1.80
C ILE A 27 5.35 0.89 1.53
N VAL A 28 6.25 1.78 1.94
CA VAL A 28 7.68 1.65 1.70
C VAL A 28 8.44 1.64 3.02
N LYS A 29 9.33 0.65 3.14
CA LYS A 29 10.27 0.54 4.25
C LYS A 29 11.68 0.88 3.79
N TYR A 30 12.31 1.76 4.56
CA TYR A 30 13.72 2.12 4.41
C TYR A 30 14.49 1.73 5.66
N ASN A 31 15.78 1.52 5.50
CA ASN A 31 16.72 1.33 6.59
C ASN A 31 16.92 2.66 7.32
N LYS A 32 16.70 2.65 8.64
CA LYS A 32 16.78 3.86 9.47
C LYS A 32 18.17 4.47 9.51
N ALA A 33 19.23 3.66 9.43
CA ALA A 33 20.61 4.12 9.63
C ALA A 33 21.20 4.78 8.37
N ASN A 34 20.90 4.26 7.19
CA ASN A 34 21.51 4.72 5.93
C ASN A 34 20.49 5.18 4.87
N GLY A 35 19.19 5.09 5.15
CA GLY A 35 18.14 5.47 4.20
C GLY A 35 17.95 4.49 3.04
N ASN A 36 18.65 3.36 3.02
CA ASN A 36 18.55 2.40 1.92
C ASN A 36 17.15 1.79 1.86
N PHE A 37 16.64 1.61 0.65
CA PHE A 37 15.41 0.86 0.40
C PHE A 37 15.52 -0.57 0.96
N ILE A 38 14.48 -1.04 1.66
CA ILE A 38 14.37 -2.42 2.15
C ILE A 38 13.31 -3.17 1.34
N TRP A 39 12.07 -2.68 1.37
CA TRP A 39 10.97 -3.28 0.63
C TRP A 39 9.87 -2.26 0.33
N VAL A 40 9.04 -2.60 -0.64
CA VAL A 40 7.79 -1.90 -0.95
C VAL A 40 6.68 -2.91 -1.18
N GLN A 41 5.51 -2.60 -0.61
CA GLN A 41 4.24 -3.27 -0.83
C GLN A 41 3.26 -2.29 -1.46
N ALA A 42 2.59 -2.74 -2.53
CA ALA A 42 1.47 -2.04 -3.12
C ALA A 42 0.18 -2.80 -2.86
N ALA A 43 -0.92 -2.06 -2.78
CA ALA A 43 -2.27 -2.60 -2.74
C ALA A 43 -3.23 -1.62 -3.42
N GLY A 44 -4.32 -2.16 -3.96
CA GLY A 44 -5.32 -1.37 -4.68
C GLY A 44 -5.81 -2.06 -5.94
N GLY A 45 -6.58 -1.34 -6.73
CA GLY A 45 -7.28 -1.79 -7.92
C GLY A 45 -7.31 -0.72 -9.01
N SER A 46 -8.36 -0.74 -9.83
CA SER A 46 -8.52 0.24 -10.91
C SER A 46 -9.05 1.59 -10.43
N ASP A 47 -9.68 1.61 -9.25
CA ASP A 47 -10.35 2.77 -8.67
C ASP A 47 -9.48 3.48 -7.62
N ARG A 48 -10.02 4.50 -6.94
CA ARG A 48 -9.29 5.26 -5.92
C ARG A 48 -9.16 4.47 -4.62
N ASP A 49 -7.91 4.25 -4.23
CA ASP A 49 -7.51 3.57 -3.01
C ASP A 49 -6.50 4.41 -2.21
N GLU A 50 -6.76 4.58 -0.91
CA GLU A 50 -6.05 5.53 -0.07
C GLU A 50 -5.48 4.90 1.19
N GLY A 51 -4.15 4.99 1.36
CA GLY A 51 -3.47 4.68 2.60
C GLY A 51 -3.55 5.85 3.59
N ASN A 52 -4.43 5.75 4.58
CA ASN A 52 -4.72 6.85 5.51
C ASN A 52 -3.79 6.89 6.73
N ASN A 53 -3.37 5.75 7.27
CA ASN A 53 -2.44 5.72 8.40
C ASN A 53 -1.61 4.43 8.45
N ILE A 54 -0.50 4.49 9.18
CA ILE A 54 0.43 3.37 9.40
C ILE A 54 0.97 3.39 10.83
N ALA A 55 1.05 2.22 11.45
CA ALA A 55 1.69 2.01 12.75
C ALA A 55 2.66 0.82 12.66
N VAL A 56 3.65 0.78 13.55
CA VAL A 56 4.65 -0.29 13.62
C VAL A 56 4.72 -0.79 15.06
N ASP A 57 4.62 -2.11 15.26
CA ASP A 57 4.76 -2.70 16.59
C ASP A 57 6.23 -2.93 17.00
N GLY A 58 6.45 -3.37 18.25
CA GLY A 58 7.79 -3.64 18.76
C GLY A 58 8.52 -4.79 18.05
N ASN A 59 7.79 -5.64 17.32
CA ASN A 59 8.36 -6.73 16.52
C ASN A 59 8.73 -6.26 15.10
N GLY A 60 8.34 -5.04 14.73
CA GLY A 60 8.57 -4.45 13.43
C GLY A 60 7.53 -4.84 12.38
N ASN A 61 6.39 -5.41 12.78
CA ASN A 61 5.25 -5.59 11.89
C ASN A 61 4.59 -4.25 11.62
N VAL A 62 4.11 -4.07 10.40
CA VAL A 62 3.51 -2.84 9.92
C VAL A 62 2.01 -3.03 9.82
N TYR A 63 1.24 -2.12 10.39
CA TYR A 63 -0.22 -2.08 10.30
C TYR A 63 -0.61 -0.85 9.49
N ALA A 64 -1.34 -1.03 8.40
CA ALA A 64 -1.81 0.07 7.58
C ALA A 64 -3.34 0.05 7.48
N VAL A 65 -3.93 1.23 7.46
CA VAL A 65 -5.37 1.44 7.37
C VAL A 65 -5.70 2.43 6.28
N GLY A 66 -6.89 2.31 5.73
CA GLY A 66 -7.31 3.16 4.62
C GLY A 66 -8.66 2.79 4.05
N THR A 67 -8.93 3.30 2.86
CA THR A 67 -10.16 3.06 2.11
C THR A 67 -9.83 2.54 0.72
N TYR A 68 -10.70 1.70 0.18
CA TYR A 68 -10.60 1.22 -1.19
C TYR A 68 -11.97 1.25 -1.89
N THR A 69 -11.95 1.38 -3.21
CA THR A 69 -13.15 1.42 -4.05
C THR A 69 -13.14 0.27 -5.04
N GLY A 70 -14.29 -0.33 -5.32
CA GLY A 70 -14.39 -1.41 -6.30
C GLY A 70 -13.62 -2.65 -5.85
N THR A 71 -12.81 -3.23 -6.73
CA THR A 71 -12.01 -4.43 -6.42
C THR A 71 -10.55 -4.07 -6.19
N ALA A 72 -10.04 -4.34 -5.00
CA ALA A 72 -8.65 -4.11 -4.62
C ALA A 72 -7.92 -5.43 -4.29
N GLN A 73 -6.63 -5.47 -4.63
CA GLN A 73 -5.73 -6.57 -4.28
C GLN A 73 -4.78 -6.15 -3.15
N PHE A 74 -4.74 -6.95 -2.09
CA PHE A 74 -3.85 -6.82 -0.94
C PHE A 74 -2.94 -8.05 -0.88
N GLY A 75 -1.77 -7.97 -1.52
CA GLY A 75 -0.89 -9.12 -1.67
C GLY A 75 -1.56 -10.23 -2.49
N LYS A 76 -1.81 -11.40 -1.89
CA LYS A 76 -2.53 -12.51 -2.54
C LYS A 76 -4.04 -12.51 -2.31
N VAL A 77 -4.55 -11.55 -1.52
CA VAL A 77 -5.96 -11.48 -1.16
C VAL A 77 -6.65 -10.43 -2.01
N THR A 78 -7.74 -10.81 -2.67
CA THR A 78 -8.59 -9.87 -3.43
C THR A 78 -9.88 -9.61 -2.66
N LYS A 79 -10.31 -8.35 -2.60
CA LYS A 79 -11.56 -7.93 -1.97
C LYS A 79 -12.31 -6.96 -2.87
N THR A 80 -13.63 -7.09 -2.90
CA THR A 80 -14.54 -6.22 -3.64
C THR A 80 -15.42 -5.48 -2.65
N SER A 81 -15.48 -4.16 -2.75
CA SER A 81 -16.31 -3.34 -1.89
C SER A 81 -17.79 -3.63 -2.12
N GLN A 82 -18.60 -3.62 -1.06
CA GLN A 82 -20.06 -3.84 -1.15
C GLN A 82 -20.85 -2.53 -1.22
N GLY A 83 -20.16 -1.40 -1.35
CA GLY A 83 -20.72 -0.06 -1.48
C GLY A 83 -19.74 0.87 -2.21
N PRO A 84 -19.95 2.20 -2.10
CA PRO A 84 -19.11 3.19 -2.78
C PRO A 84 -17.63 3.10 -2.39
N SER A 85 -17.33 2.71 -1.16
CA SER A 85 -15.99 2.37 -0.68
C SER A 85 -16.09 1.53 0.58
N ASP A 86 -15.04 0.74 0.86
CA ASP A 86 -14.89 -0.01 2.11
C ASP A 86 -13.57 0.38 2.80
N VAL A 87 -13.50 0.13 4.10
CA VAL A 87 -12.28 0.32 4.89
C VAL A 87 -11.42 -0.94 4.88
N PHE A 88 -10.10 -0.78 4.95
CA PHE A 88 -9.18 -1.90 5.16
C PHE A 88 -8.31 -1.70 6.40
N VAL A 89 -7.91 -2.82 6.99
CA VAL A 89 -6.79 -2.94 7.91
C VAL A 89 -5.92 -4.08 7.41
N VAL A 90 -4.65 -3.81 7.14
CA VAL A 90 -3.68 -4.85 6.74
C VAL A 90 -2.52 -4.89 7.72
N ARG A 91 -2.00 -6.10 7.94
CA ARG A 91 -0.74 -6.35 8.63
C ARG A 91 0.28 -6.85 7.60
N ILE A 92 1.46 -6.28 7.62
CA ILE A 92 2.62 -6.71 6.84
C ILE A 92 3.66 -7.19 7.83
N ASP A 93 3.93 -8.49 7.79
CA ASP A 93 4.95 -9.11 8.63
C ASP A 93 6.34 -8.66 8.15
N LYS A 94 7.27 -8.53 9.10
CA LYS A 94 8.60 -7.93 8.88
C LYS A 94 9.40 -8.58 7.76
#